data_AF-C5NTV0-F1
#
_entry.id   AF-C5NTV0-F1
#
_cell.length_a   1.000
_cell.length_b   1.000
_cell.length_c   1.000
_cell.angle_alpha   90.00
_cell.angle_beta   90.00
_cell.angle_gamma   90.00
#
_symmetry.space_group_name_H-M   'P 1'
#
loop_
_entity.id
_entity.type
_entity.pdbx_description
1 polymer ?
#
loop_
_entity_poly.entity_id
_entity_poly.type
_entity_poly.pdbx_seq_one_letter_code
_entity_poly.pdbx_strand_id
1 'polypeptide(L)'
;LKRISSILGGNKNTRKGLRLPQEKRNKAMKNPSPQGKTKEPAEKGFLSQEKAKGTMKSLRVLSGIEIVDESAAVAASLHQLTGLRKLAIYKLKISEENDTFKELLSSIEYLGSCGLQTLAINDENSKFINSLYNMSAPPRYLVSLELSGKLKWLPGWITSITTLNKLTISITVL
;
A
#
# COMPACT_ATOMS: atom_id res chain seq x y z
N LEU A 1 33.52 -6.37 6.14
CA LEU A 1 32.06 -6.20 5.94
C LEU A 1 31.65 -5.82 4.50
N LYS A 2 32.42 -5.01 3.74
CA LYS A 2 32.09 -4.64 2.33
C LYS A 2 32.01 -5.78 1.30
N ARG A 3 32.46 -7.00 1.64
CA ARG A 3 32.66 -8.11 0.68
C ARG A 3 31.48 -9.08 0.54
N ILE A 4 30.39 -8.91 1.31
CA ILE A 4 29.27 -9.87 1.38
C ILE A 4 27.99 -9.33 0.69
N SER A 5 27.95 -8.03 0.33
CA SER A 5 26.76 -7.41 -0.29
C SER A 5 26.42 -7.94 -1.68
N SER A 6 27.37 -8.59 -2.37
CA SER A 6 27.15 -9.15 -3.72
C SER A 6 26.51 -10.53 -3.72
N ILE A 7 26.45 -11.22 -2.57
CA ILE A 7 25.89 -12.58 -2.46
C ILE A 7 24.36 -12.53 -2.23
N LEU A 8 23.87 -11.43 -1.66
CA LEU A 8 22.46 -11.21 -1.36
C LEU A 8 21.80 -10.37 -2.46
N GLY A 9 21.63 -10.97 -3.63
CA GLY A 9 20.73 -10.52 -4.70
C GLY A 9 20.82 -9.03 -5.05
N GLY A 10 21.72 -8.69 -6.00
CA GLY A 10 21.77 -7.47 -6.82
C GLY A 10 21.31 -6.13 -6.22
N ASN A 11 22.12 -5.07 -6.32
CA ASN A 11 21.81 -3.73 -5.78
C ASN A 11 20.37 -3.28 -6.09
N LYS A 12 19.49 -3.31 -5.07
CA LYS A 12 18.07 -2.94 -5.19
C LYS A 12 17.87 -1.42 -5.36
N ASN A 13 18.86 -0.61 -5.04
CA ASN A 13 18.78 0.86 -5.11
C ASN A 13 18.73 1.37 -6.56
N THR A 14 19.07 0.53 -7.55
CA THR A 14 18.94 0.87 -8.98
C THR A 14 17.53 0.67 -9.52
N ARG A 15 16.63 0.00 -8.77
CA ARG A 15 15.26 -0.26 -9.20
C ARG A 15 14.47 1.04 -9.27
N LYS A 16 13.96 1.36 -10.46
CA LYS A 16 12.95 2.41 -10.64
C LYS A 16 11.57 1.78 -10.44
N GLY A 17 10.81 2.29 -9.47
CA GLY A 17 9.42 1.88 -9.25
C GLY A 17 8.47 2.65 -10.16
N LEU A 18 7.39 2.00 -10.59
CA LEU A 18 6.25 2.65 -11.21
C LEU A 18 5.55 3.49 -10.13
N ARG A 19 5.72 4.81 -10.19
CA ARG A 19 5.02 5.74 -9.28
C ARG A 19 3.53 5.71 -9.58
N LEU A 20 2.73 5.49 -8.55
CA LEU A 20 1.28 5.46 -8.71
C LEU A 20 0.72 6.87 -9.00
N PRO A 21 -0.35 6.98 -9.81
CA PRO A 21 -0.98 8.26 -10.15
C PRO A 21 -1.44 8.99 -8.89
N GLN A 22 -1.25 10.30 -8.84
CA GLN A 22 -1.77 11.12 -7.74
C GLN A 22 -3.18 11.55 -8.08
N GLU A 23 -4.10 11.43 -7.13
CA GLU A 23 -5.46 11.94 -7.33
C GLU A 23 -5.41 13.48 -7.37
N LYS A 24 -5.87 14.07 -8.47
CA LYS A 24 -5.98 15.52 -8.57
C LYS A 24 -7.14 15.95 -7.67
N ARG A 25 -6.84 16.57 -6.52
CA ARG A 25 -7.87 17.27 -5.75
C ARG A 25 -8.48 18.36 -6.64
N ASN A 26 -9.74 18.20 -7.02
CA ASN A 26 -10.50 19.24 -7.70
C ASN A 26 -10.51 20.48 -6.79
N LYS A 27 -9.90 21.59 -7.23
CA LYS A 27 -10.03 22.87 -6.53
C LYS A 27 -11.48 23.31 -6.65
N ALA A 28 -12.17 23.48 -5.52
CA ALA A 28 -13.51 24.04 -5.49
C ALA A 28 -13.50 25.43 -6.14
N MET A 29 -14.23 25.59 -7.25
CA MET A 29 -14.61 26.90 -7.75
C MET A 29 -15.51 27.57 -6.70
N LYS A 30 -15.03 28.63 -6.05
CA LYS A 30 -15.88 29.53 -5.27
C LYS A 30 -16.79 30.26 -6.24
N ASN A 31 -18.08 29.94 -6.22
CA ASN A 31 -19.11 30.78 -6.83
C ASN A 31 -19.66 31.76 -5.78
N PRO A 32 -19.93 33.03 -6.14
CA PRO A 32 -20.48 34.01 -5.21
C PRO A 32 -21.97 33.77 -4.94
N SER A 33 -22.39 34.13 -3.74
CA SER A 33 -23.74 34.01 -3.16
C SER A 33 -24.81 34.79 -3.96
N PRO A 34 -26.07 34.32 -3.94
CA PRO A 34 -27.18 35.26 -3.78
C PRO A 34 -28.21 34.83 -2.72
N GLN A 35 -28.75 35.85 -2.02
CA GLN A 35 -29.89 35.78 -1.11
C GLN A 35 -31.22 35.46 -1.82
N GLY A 36 -32.14 34.77 -1.13
CA GLY A 36 -33.58 34.78 -1.46
C GLY A 36 -34.33 33.52 -0.99
N LYS A 37 -35.29 33.68 -0.07
CA LYS A 37 -36.18 32.61 0.46
C LYS A 37 -37.39 32.40 -0.47
N THR A 38 -37.87 31.16 -0.65
CA THR A 38 -39.30 30.71 -0.78
C THR A 38 -39.37 29.16 -0.75
N LYS A 39 -40.48 28.58 -0.25
CA LYS A 39 -40.70 27.15 0.07
C LYS A 39 -41.46 26.35 -1.02
N GLU A 40 -41.18 25.04 -1.05
CA GLU A 40 -41.92 23.84 -1.59
C GLU A 40 -42.02 23.58 -3.12
N PRO A 41 -42.25 22.31 -3.57
CA PRO A 41 -41.63 21.03 -3.18
C PRO A 41 -41.19 20.16 -4.40
N ALA A 42 -40.45 19.07 -4.12
CA ALA A 42 -40.10 17.94 -4.99
C ALA A 42 -39.19 18.21 -6.21
N GLU A 43 -37.94 17.72 -6.13
CA GLU A 43 -37.34 16.93 -7.22
C GLU A 43 -36.14 16.12 -6.68
N LYS A 44 -36.10 14.84 -7.03
CA LYS A 44 -35.00 13.92 -6.75
C LYS A 44 -33.74 14.42 -7.47
N GLY A 45 -32.94 15.18 -6.75
CA GLY A 45 -31.62 15.62 -7.21
C GLY A 45 -30.68 14.43 -7.35
N PHE A 46 -30.47 14.03 -8.59
CA PHE A 46 -29.38 13.20 -9.11
C PHE A 46 -28.19 13.05 -8.14
N LEU A 47 -28.07 11.87 -7.54
CA LEU A 47 -26.76 11.34 -7.20
C LEU A 47 -26.03 11.24 -8.55
N SER A 48 -25.15 12.19 -8.82
CA SER A 48 -24.09 11.99 -9.79
C SER A 48 -23.24 10.86 -9.24
N GLN A 49 -23.66 9.63 -9.53
CA GLN A 49 -22.81 8.46 -9.47
C GLN A 49 -21.68 8.78 -10.44
N GLU A 50 -20.60 9.31 -9.89
CA GLU A 50 -19.31 9.23 -10.53
C GLU A 50 -19.13 7.77 -10.91
N LYS A 51 -19.24 7.53 -12.22
CA LYS A 51 -19.13 6.22 -12.86
C LYS A 51 -17.95 5.52 -12.22
N ALA A 52 -18.22 4.53 -11.36
CA ALA A 52 -17.18 3.74 -10.72
C ALA A 52 -16.35 3.12 -11.85
N LYS A 53 -15.21 3.75 -12.12
CA LYS A 53 -14.20 3.28 -13.06
C LYS A 53 -13.88 1.86 -12.60
N GLY A 54 -14.31 0.87 -13.40
CA GLY A 54 -14.47 -0.51 -12.94
C GLY A 54 -13.32 -0.98 -12.08
N THR A 55 -13.62 -1.38 -10.84
CA THR A 55 -12.64 -1.94 -9.91
C THR A 55 -11.90 -3.08 -10.60
N MET A 56 -10.55 -3.05 -10.58
CA MET A 56 -9.71 -4.07 -11.21
C MET A 56 -9.76 -5.40 -10.46
N LYS A 57 -10.92 -6.07 -10.46
CA LYS A 57 -11.20 -7.31 -9.71
C LYS A 57 -10.40 -8.51 -10.21
N SER A 58 -9.93 -8.49 -11.46
CA SER A 58 -9.12 -9.55 -12.05
C SER A 58 -7.62 -9.41 -11.79
N LEU A 59 -7.14 -8.28 -11.28
CA LEU A 59 -5.72 -8.06 -11.06
C LEU A 59 -5.19 -9.01 -10.00
N ARG A 60 -4.21 -9.84 -10.37
CA ARG A 60 -3.58 -10.83 -9.47
C ARG A 60 -2.19 -10.43 -9.02
N VAL A 61 -1.49 -9.61 -9.80
CA VAL A 61 -0.11 -9.21 -9.53
C VAL A 61 0.02 -7.70 -9.69
N LEU A 62 0.48 -7.04 -8.63
CA LEU A 62 0.89 -5.65 -8.63
C LEU A 62 2.32 -5.59 -8.09
N SER A 63 3.27 -5.26 -8.95
CA SER A 63 4.69 -5.33 -8.61
C SER A 63 5.49 -4.20 -9.20
N GLY A 64 6.61 -3.87 -8.55
CA GLY A 64 7.53 -2.86 -9.05
C GLY A 64 7.00 -1.45 -8.84
N ILE A 65 6.16 -1.22 -7.83
CA ILE A 65 5.56 0.10 -7.58
C ILE A 65 6.41 0.94 -6.61
N GLU A 66 6.31 2.27 -6.77
CA GLU A 66 6.79 3.27 -5.81
C GLU A 66 5.58 3.93 -5.13
N ILE A 67 5.61 4.00 -3.81
CA ILE A 67 4.63 4.72 -2.99
C ILE A 67 5.33 5.89 -2.30
N VAL A 68 4.71 7.05 -2.41
CA VAL A 68 5.19 8.34 -1.88
C VAL A 68 4.13 8.99 -0.99
N ASP A 69 4.53 9.94 -0.16
CA ASP A 69 3.68 10.65 0.80
C ASP A 69 2.36 11.22 0.24
N GLU A 70 2.28 11.57 -1.04
CA GLU A 70 1.04 12.10 -1.63
C GLU A 70 0.04 11.00 -2.07
N SER A 71 0.39 9.72 -1.91
CA SER A 71 -0.34 8.60 -2.50
C SER A 71 -1.48 8.06 -1.62
N ALA A 72 -1.97 8.81 -0.63
CA ALA A 72 -2.92 8.32 0.37
C ALA A 72 -4.18 7.69 -0.24
N ALA A 73 -4.81 8.37 -1.21
CA ALA A 73 -6.00 7.85 -1.89
C ALA A 73 -5.71 6.56 -2.65
N VAL A 74 -4.53 6.44 -3.27
CA VAL A 74 -4.16 5.21 -3.97
C VAL A 74 -3.85 4.09 -2.99
N ALA A 75 -3.10 4.39 -1.92
CA ALA A 75 -2.81 3.45 -0.86
C ALA A 75 -4.10 2.88 -0.26
N ALA A 76 -5.09 3.73 0.01
CA ALA A 76 -6.42 3.33 0.42
C ALA A 76 -7.08 2.43 -0.65
N SER A 77 -7.08 2.83 -1.91
CA SER A 77 -7.73 2.04 -2.99
C SER A 77 -7.18 0.62 -3.17
N LEU A 78 -5.97 0.31 -2.68
CA LEU A 78 -5.38 -1.04 -2.76
C LEU A 78 -6.26 -2.10 -2.10
N HIS A 79 -7.01 -1.76 -1.04
CA HIS A 79 -7.89 -2.73 -0.37
C HIS A 79 -8.98 -3.29 -1.32
N GLN A 80 -9.31 -2.59 -2.40
CA GLN A 80 -10.30 -3.04 -3.39
C GLN A 80 -9.79 -4.17 -4.29
N LEU A 81 -8.47 -4.41 -4.30
CA LEU A 81 -7.82 -5.44 -5.10
C LEU A 81 -7.88 -6.81 -4.40
N THR A 82 -9.05 -7.26 -3.98
CA THR A 82 -9.22 -8.51 -3.20
C THR A 82 -8.79 -9.78 -3.95
N GLY A 83 -8.71 -9.71 -5.29
CA GLY A 83 -8.15 -10.75 -6.15
C GLY A 83 -6.62 -10.82 -6.16
N LEU A 84 -5.93 -9.84 -5.55
CA LEU A 84 -4.48 -9.76 -5.58
C LEU A 84 -3.84 -10.96 -4.88
N ARG A 85 -2.79 -11.51 -5.49
CA ARG A 85 -1.99 -12.63 -4.99
C ARG A 85 -0.56 -12.20 -4.73
N LYS A 86 -0.04 -11.22 -5.47
CA LYS A 86 1.28 -10.64 -5.26
C LYS A 86 1.23 -9.13 -5.18
N LEU A 87 1.77 -8.59 -4.10
CA LEU A 87 2.08 -7.17 -3.93
C LEU A 87 3.59 -7.01 -3.75
N ALA A 88 4.23 -6.23 -4.63
CA ALA A 88 5.65 -5.93 -4.51
C ALA A 88 5.93 -4.42 -4.64
N ILE A 89 6.30 -3.80 -3.52
CA ILE A 89 6.66 -2.39 -3.40
C ILE A 89 8.18 -2.28 -3.39
N TYR A 90 8.74 -1.67 -4.44
CA TYR A 90 10.20 -1.58 -4.62
C TYR A 90 10.79 -0.31 -4.03
N LYS A 91 9.96 0.69 -3.78
CA LYS A 91 10.40 1.96 -3.25
C LYS A 91 9.32 2.57 -2.40
N LEU A 92 9.70 2.89 -1.18
CA LEU A 92 8.83 3.46 -0.19
C LEU A 92 9.44 4.78 0.31
N LYS A 93 8.75 5.88 0.04
CA LYS A 93 9.14 7.24 0.46
C LYS A 93 7.96 7.89 1.17
N ILE A 94 7.66 7.35 2.34
CA ILE A 94 6.57 7.82 3.18
C ILE A 94 7.09 8.14 4.57
N SER A 95 6.48 9.11 5.24
CA SER A 95 6.71 9.41 6.65
C SER A 95 5.76 8.62 7.55
N GLU A 96 6.18 8.28 8.78
CA GLU A 96 5.35 7.57 9.77
C GLU A 96 4.06 8.32 10.13
N GLU A 97 4.11 9.66 10.10
CA GLU A 97 2.97 10.52 10.45
C GLU A 97 1.99 10.73 9.28
N ASN A 98 2.34 10.30 8.07
CA ASN A 98 1.55 10.55 6.86
C ASN A 98 0.34 9.60 6.76
N ASP A 99 -0.80 10.10 6.29
CA ASP A 99 -2.00 9.28 6.05
C ASP A 99 -1.73 8.10 5.11
N THR A 100 -0.89 8.28 4.08
CA THR A 100 -0.43 7.22 3.17
C THR A 100 0.15 6.02 3.92
N PHE A 101 0.85 6.25 5.04
CA PHE A 101 1.41 5.20 5.87
C PHE A 101 0.31 4.33 6.48
N LYS A 102 -0.68 4.97 7.11
CA LYS A 102 -1.81 4.28 7.77
C LYS A 102 -2.68 3.57 6.74
N GLU A 103 -2.99 4.22 5.63
CA GLU A 103 -3.80 3.66 4.54
C GLU A 103 -3.12 2.46 3.89
N LEU A 104 -1.81 2.52 3.69
CA LEU A 104 -1.05 1.41 3.14
C LEU A 104 -1.02 0.22 4.09
N LEU A 105 -0.80 0.46 5.39
CA LEU A 105 -0.79 -0.60 6.40
C LEU A 105 -2.15 -1.31 6.47
N SER A 106 -3.23 -0.53 6.58
CA SER A 106 -4.61 -1.04 6.60
C SER A 106 -4.94 -1.84 5.33
N SER A 107 -4.52 -1.35 4.17
CA SER A 107 -4.76 -2.07 2.90
C SER A 107 -3.97 -3.37 2.80
N ILE A 108 -2.72 -3.41 3.25
CA ILE A 108 -1.93 -4.65 3.30
C ILE A 108 -2.57 -5.65 4.27
N GLU A 109 -3.06 -5.19 5.43
CA GLU A 109 -3.76 -6.03 6.40
C GLU A 109 -5.04 -6.66 5.82
N TYR A 110 -5.83 -5.85 5.13
CA TYR A 110 -7.05 -6.32 4.46
C TYR A 110 -6.73 -7.33 3.35
N LEU A 111 -5.76 -7.01 2.47
CA LEU A 111 -5.33 -7.90 1.38
C LEU A 111 -4.76 -9.23 1.91
N GLY A 112 -4.03 -9.18 3.03
CA GLY A 112 -3.54 -10.36 3.74
C GLY A 112 -4.68 -11.29 4.17
N SER A 113 -5.81 -10.71 4.56
CA SER A 113 -7.02 -11.45 4.94
C SER A 113 -7.79 -12.05 3.75
N CYS A 114 -7.67 -11.44 2.55
CA CYS A 114 -8.40 -11.82 1.34
C CYS A 114 -7.74 -12.91 0.49
N GLY A 115 -6.42 -13.12 0.58
CA GLY A 115 -5.74 -14.12 -0.25
C GLY A 115 -4.38 -13.71 -0.79
N LEU A 116 -3.73 -12.68 -0.24
CA LEU A 116 -2.38 -12.32 -0.62
C LEU A 116 -1.40 -13.47 -0.33
N GLN A 117 -0.64 -13.90 -1.33
CA GLN A 117 0.30 -15.02 -1.26
C GLN A 117 1.76 -14.58 -1.27
N THR A 118 2.06 -13.42 -1.85
CA THR A 118 3.41 -12.86 -1.90
C THR A 118 3.38 -11.39 -1.52
N LEU A 119 4.16 -11.05 -0.50
CA LEU A 119 4.41 -9.68 -0.10
C LEU A 119 5.91 -9.40 -0.20
N ALA A 120 6.28 -8.39 -0.98
CA ALA A 120 7.65 -7.93 -1.09
C ALA A 120 7.71 -6.42 -0.85
N ILE A 121 8.54 -5.98 0.10
CA ILE A 121 8.69 -4.56 0.46
C ILE A 121 10.17 -4.21 0.56
N ASN A 122 10.58 -3.16 -0.15
CA ASN A 122 11.85 -2.48 0.06
C ASN A 122 11.61 -1.13 0.73
N ASP A 123 11.98 -1.03 2.00
CA ASP A 123 11.80 0.12 2.86
C ASP A 123 13.13 0.59 3.47
N GLU A 124 13.80 1.47 2.75
CA GLU A 124 15.12 1.96 3.14
C GLU A 124 15.06 2.97 4.30
N ASN A 125 13.97 3.75 4.42
CA ASN A 125 13.97 4.94 5.28
C ASN A 125 12.66 5.24 6.04
N SER A 126 11.53 4.59 5.73
CA SER A 126 10.23 4.95 6.34
C SER A 126 9.92 4.22 7.65
N LYS A 127 10.68 3.17 7.98
CA LYS A 127 10.43 2.23 9.09
C LYS A 127 9.09 1.49 9.00
N PHE A 128 8.34 1.63 7.91
CA PHE A 128 7.07 0.95 7.64
C PHE A 128 7.13 -0.56 7.85
N ILE A 129 8.21 -1.23 7.41
CA ILE A 129 8.32 -2.69 7.57
C ILE A 129 8.31 -3.15 9.04
N ASN A 130 8.65 -2.25 9.98
CA ASN A 130 8.58 -2.54 11.42
C ASN A 130 7.14 -2.47 11.95
N SER A 131 6.27 -1.67 11.33
CA SER A 131 4.86 -1.57 11.71
C SER A 131 4.05 -2.82 11.38
N LEU A 132 4.57 -3.67 10.47
CA LEU A 132 4.00 -5.01 10.21
C LEU A 132 3.96 -5.88 11.47
N TYR A 133 4.79 -5.59 12.49
CA TYR A 133 4.78 -6.30 13.77
C TYR A 133 3.44 -6.22 14.49
N ASN A 134 2.77 -5.06 14.44
CA ASN A 134 1.56 -4.76 15.20
C ASN A 134 0.25 -4.96 14.40
N MET A 135 0.29 -5.65 13.26
CA MET A 135 -0.92 -5.93 12.48
C MET A 135 -1.91 -6.77 13.27
N SER A 136 -3.17 -6.37 13.27
CA SER A 136 -4.21 -7.08 14.05
C SER A 136 -4.62 -8.40 13.39
N ALA A 137 -4.60 -8.45 12.05
CA ALA A 137 -4.87 -9.64 11.26
C ALA A 137 -3.62 -10.13 10.50
N PRO A 138 -3.11 -11.34 10.77
CA PRO A 138 -1.97 -11.89 10.04
C PRO A 138 -2.37 -12.34 8.61
N PRO A 139 -1.46 -12.26 7.63
CA PRO A 139 -1.74 -12.67 6.25
C PRO A 139 -1.79 -14.21 6.12
N ARG A 140 -2.98 -14.78 6.29
CA ARG A 140 -3.24 -16.23 6.43
C ARG A 140 -2.69 -17.11 5.30
N TYR A 141 -2.66 -16.58 4.07
CA TYR A 141 -2.31 -17.33 2.86
C TYR A 141 -0.92 -16.99 2.33
N LEU A 142 -0.10 -16.30 3.13
CA LEU A 142 1.20 -15.82 2.69
C LEU A 142 2.20 -16.98 2.53
N VAL A 143 2.62 -17.22 1.30
CA VAL A 143 3.59 -18.27 0.95
C VAL A 143 5.01 -17.71 0.88
N SER A 144 5.15 -16.45 0.46
CA SER A 144 6.43 -15.77 0.30
C SER A 144 6.43 -14.38 0.92
N LEU A 145 7.43 -14.12 1.77
CA LEU A 145 7.69 -12.81 2.36
C LEU A 145 9.10 -12.34 2.00
N GLU A 146 9.21 -11.17 1.37
CA GLU A 146 10.49 -10.50 1.10
C GLU A 146 10.49 -9.12 1.76
N LEU A 147 11.32 -8.94 2.78
CA LEU A 147 11.52 -7.65 3.45
C LEU A 147 12.96 -7.18 3.24
N SER A 148 13.11 -5.95 2.77
CA SER A 148 14.42 -5.32 2.61
C SER A 148 14.42 -3.91 3.15
N GLY A 149 15.57 -3.48 3.67
CA GLY A 149 15.78 -2.16 4.25
C GLY A 149 16.08 -2.18 5.74
N LYS A 150 15.56 -1.19 6.49
CA LYS A 150 15.82 -1.01 7.94
C LYS A 150 14.85 -1.81 8.82
N LEU A 151 15.05 -3.12 8.84
CA LEU A 151 14.24 -4.05 9.65
C LEU A 151 14.84 -4.20 11.06
N LYS A 152 14.09 -3.80 12.10
CA LYS A 152 14.44 -3.97 13.51
C LYS A 152 13.93 -5.30 14.07
N TRP A 153 12.68 -5.65 13.73
CA TRP A 153 12.00 -6.85 14.21
C TRP A 153 11.31 -7.54 13.05
N LEU A 154 11.30 -8.88 13.06
CA LEU A 154 10.40 -9.64 12.18
C LEU A 154 8.95 -9.42 12.60
N PRO A 155 7.97 -9.44 11.69
CA PRO A 155 6.56 -9.30 12.07
C PRO A 155 6.15 -10.34 13.11
N GLY A 156 5.43 -9.95 14.16
CA GLY A 156 5.07 -10.84 15.28
C GLY A 156 4.25 -12.06 14.85
N TRP A 157 3.51 -11.95 13.75
CA TRP A 157 2.74 -13.05 13.17
C TRP A 157 3.56 -14.06 12.36
N ILE A 158 4.86 -13.86 12.17
CA ILE A 158 5.66 -14.80 11.36
C ILE A 158 5.70 -16.22 11.95
N THR A 159 5.55 -16.33 13.28
CA THR A 159 5.49 -17.61 14.00
C THR A 159 4.12 -18.27 13.94
N SER A 160 3.06 -17.52 13.60
CA SER A 160 1.68 -18.05 13.55
C SER A 160 1.26 -18.49 12.15
N ILE A 161 1.98 -18.08 11.09
CA ILE A 161 1.67 -18.49 9.72
C ILE A 161 2.37 -19.80 9.33
N THR A 162 1.60 -20.84 9.01
CA THR A 162 2.11 -22.17 8.64
C THR A 162 2.33 -22.34 7.13
N THR A 163 1.82 -21.40 6.32
CA THR A 163 1.87 -21.44 4.85
C THR A 163 3.16 -20.88 4.27
N LEU A 164 3.96 -20.17 5.07
CA LEU A 164 5.18 -19.51 4.63
C LEU A 164 6.28 -20.55 4.36
N ASN A 165 6.68 -20.68 3.09
CA ASN A 165 7.80 -21.56 2.70
C ASN A 165 8.99 -20.78 2.13
N LYS A 166 8.82 -19.49 1.86
CA LYS A 166 9.90 -18.61 1.40
C LYS A 166 9.97 -17.34 2.24
N LEU A 167 11.12 -17.16 2.87
CA LEU A 167 11.45 -15.95 3.61
C LEU A 167 12.73 -15.36 3.02
N THR A 168 12.71 -14.07 2.69
CA THR A 168 13.90 -13.35 2.24
C THR A 168 14.00 -12.05 3.02
N ILE A 169 15.10 -11.90 3.76
CA ILE A 169 15.41 -10.70 4.51
C ILE A 169 16.70 -10.12 3.96
N SER A 170 16.69 -8.84 3.56
CA SER A 170 17.88 -8.12 3.13
C SER A 170 18.05 -6.87 3.96
N ILE A 171 18.92 -6.94 4.97
CA ILE A 171 19.15 -5.84 5.90
C ILE A 171 20.17 -4.89 5.28
N THR A 172 19.81 -3.63 5.14
CA THR A 172 20.79 -2.55 4.89
C THR A 172 21.19 -1.95 6.23
N VAL A 173 22.41 -2.25 6.66
CA VAL A 173 23.02 -1.64 7.84
C VAL A 173 23.29 -0.16 7.54
N LEU A 174 22.97 0.69 8.53
CA LEU A 174 23.20 2.14 8.56
C LEU A 174 24.65 2.50 8.21
#